data_AF-A0A973QWZ6-F1
#
_entry.id   AF-A0A973QWZ6-F1
#
_cell.length_a   1.000
_cell.length_b   1.000
_cell.length_c   1.000
_cell.angle_alpha   90.00
_cell.angle_beta   90.00
_cell.angle_gamma   90.00
#
_symmetry.space_group_name_H-M   'P 1'
#
loop_
_entity.id
_entity.type
_entity.pdbx_description
1 polymer ?
#
loop_
_entity_poly.entity_id
_entity_poly.type
_entity_poly.pdbx_seq_one_letter_code
_entity_poly.pdbx_strand_id
1 'polypeptide(L)'
;MSNAIDQTRRMLSLVTYLRERPGARVSEVARAFGVTEAELIGDLNVLPLCGTSFRGGDLLDIDTDGERIWWHNPGTADDVAQPLRLAADEATALLVAARAVANLPGLRDSDRQAL
;
A
#
# COMPACT_ATOMS: atom_id res chain seq x y z
N MET A 1 20.76 4.61 -2.68
CA MET A 1 20.14 3.48 -3.41
C MET A 1 19.20 2.78 -2.46
N SER A 2 17.89 2.92 -2.67
CA SER A 2 16.87 2.17 -1.92
C SER A 2 17.03 0.67 -2.23
N ASN A 3 17.11 -0.18 -1.20
CA ASN A 3 17.04 -1.62 -1.39
C ASN A 3 15.58 -2.00 -1.77
N ALA A 4 15.38 -3.09 -2.51
CA ALA A 4 14.08 -3.59 -2.93
C ALA A 4 13.12 -3.84 -1.75
N ILE A 5 13.63 -4.27 -0.61
CA ILE A 5 12.84 -4.47 0.62
C ILE A 5 12.29 -3.12 1.11
N ASP A 6 13.13 -2.09 1.18
CA ASP A 6 12.72 -0.75 1.63
C ASP A 6 11.74 -0.10 0.65
N GLN A 7 11.96 -0.31 -0.65
CA GLN A 7 11.03 0.14 -1.68
C GLN A 7 9.66 -0.54 -1.54
N THR A 8 9.63 -1.86 -1.35
CA THR A 8 8.38 -2.62 -1.16
C THR A 8 7.63 -2.14 0.08
N ARG A 9 8.35 -1.97 1.20
CA ARG A 9 7.76 -1.46 2.45
C ARG A 9 7.17 -0.06 2.26
N ARG A 10 7.87 0.81 1.52
CA ARG A 10 7.42 2.15 1.19
C ARG A 10 6.17 2.12 0.30
N MET A 11 6.15 1.32 -0.76
CA MET A 11 5.00 1.17 -1.67
C MET A 11 3.75 0.67 -0.93
N LEU A 12 3.88 -0.31 -0.03
CA LEU A 12 2.77 -0.79 0.81
C LEU A 12 2.21 0.33 1.72
N SER A 13 3.10 1.12 2.31
CA SER A 13 2.72 2.27 3.14
C SER A 13 2.08 3.39 2.30
N LEU A 14 2.59 3.61 1.09
CA LEU A 14 2.11 4.62 0.14
C LEU A 14 0.67 4.35 -0.29
N VAL A 15 0.34 3.09 -0.62
CA VAL A 15 -1.02 2.67 -0.94
C VAL A 15 -2.00 3.02 0.18
N THR A 16 -1.64 2.71 1.42
CA THR A 16 -2.49 3.01 2.60
C THR A 16 -2.65 4.52 2.79
N TYR A 17 -1.57 5.27 2.68
CA TYR A 17 -1.57 6.73 2.87
C TYR A 17 -2.42 7.47 1.83
N LEU A 18 -2.30 7.10 0.55
CA LEU A 18 -3.02 7.73 -0.56
C LEU A 18 -4.52 7.45 -0.50
N ARG A 19 -4.93 6.27 -0.06
CA ARG A 19 -6.34 5.91 0.13
C ARG A 19 -7.05 6.82 1.13
N GLU A 20 -6.34 7.30 2.15
CA GLU A 20 -6.87 8.26 3.13
C GLU A 20 -6.80 9.72 2.66
N ARG A 21 -6.05 10.01 1.59
CA ARG A 21 -5.72 11.38 1.13
C ARG A 21 -5.85 11.50 -0.40
N PRO A 22 -7.07 11.41 -0.94
CA PRO A 22 -7.28 11.54 -2.38
C PRO A 22 -6.85 12.94 -2.87
N GLY A 23 -6.11 13.00 -3.97
CA GLY A 23 -5.62 14.25 -4.56
C GLY A 23 -4.43 14.88 -3.82
N ALA A 24 -3.69 14.10 -3.04
CA ALA A 24 -2.46 14.54 -2.37
C ALA A 24 -1.43 15.05 -3.38
N ARG A 25 -0.63 16.05 -2.98
CA ARG A 25 0.45 16.58 -3.82
C ARG A 25 1.68 15.69 -3.75
N VAL A 26 2.31 15.45 -4.90
CA VAL A 26 3.55 14.66 -5.02
C VAL A 26 4.63 15.17 -4.06
N SER A 27 4.83 16.49 -3.98
CA SER A 27 5.81 17.12 -3.09
C SER A 27 5.54 16.88 -1.60
N GLU A 28 4.27 16.87 -1.19
CA GLU A 28 3.88 16.62 0.19
C GLU A 28 4.08 15.15 0.57
N VAL A 29 3.72 14.25 -0.34
CA VAL A 29 3.92 12.81 -0.17
C VAL A 29 5.41 12.49 -0.13
N ALA A 30 6.20 12.99 -1.07
CA ALA A 30 7.64 12.78 -1.11
C ALA A 30 8.30 13.20 0.22
N ARG A 31 7.91 14.38 0.74
CA ARG A 31 8.35 14.87 2.05
C ARG A 31 7.89 13.98 3.21
N ALA A 32 6.64 13.52 3.22
CA ALA A 32 6.11 12.67 4.28
C ALA A 32 6.82 11.30 4.34
N PHE A 33 7.26 10.79 3.19
CA PHE A 33 7.95 9.52 3.05
C PHE A 33 9.49 9.64 3.07
N GLY A 34 10.02 10.86 3.13
CA GLY A 34 11.46 11.12 3.17
C GLY A 34 12.20 10.69 1.89
N VAL A 35 11.52 10.73 0.74
CA VAL A 35 12.07 10.38 -0.58
C VAL A 35 12.05 11.57 -1.53
N THR A 36 12.80 11.49 -2.63
CA THR A 36 12.71 12.48 -3.70
C THR A 36 11.40 12.32 -4.49
N GLU A 37 10.94 13.40 -5.12
CA GLU A 37 9.77 13.33 -6.03
C GLU A 37 10.02 12.36 -7.19
N ALA A 38 11.25 12.29 -7.70
CA ALA A 38 11.62 11.35 -8.76
C ALA A 38 11.51 9.88 -8.30
N GLU A 39 11.95 9.55 -7.09
CA GLU A 39 11.77 8.21 -6.52
C GLU A 39 10.29 7.89 -6.30
N LEU A 40 9.52 8.85 -5.77
CA LEU A 40 8.08 8.68 -5.59
C LEU A 40 7.36 8.45 -6.92
N ILE A 41 7.66 9.22 -7.96
CA ILE A 41 7.11 9.01 -9.30
C ILE A 41 7.50 7.63 -9.83
N GLY A 42 8.73 7.20 -9.61
CA GLY A 42 9.17 5.84 -9.93
C GLY A 42 8.31 4.76 -9.28
N ASP A 43 8.01 4.91 -7.99
CA ASP A 43 7.13 3.99 -7.25
C ASP A 43 5.68 4.05 -7.78
N LEU A 44 5.16 5.25 -8.06
CA LEU A 44 3.82 5.46 -8.61
C LEU A 44 3.65 4.84 -10.00
N ASN A 45 4.71 4.76 -10.81
CA ASN A 45 4.67 4.08 -12.10
C ASN A 45 4.61 2.55 -12.00
N VAL A 46 5.01 1.98 -10.85
CA VAL A 46 4.99 0.52 -10.62
C VAL A 46 3.66 0.07 -10.05
N LEU A 47 3.03 0.87 -9.18
CA LEU A 47 1.79 0.48 -8.49
C LEU A 47 0.66 0.03 -9.43
N PRO A 48 0.43 0.65 -10.61
CA PRO A 48 -0.58 0.17 -11.57
C PRO A 48 -0.32 -1.22 -12.15
N LEU A 49 0.85 -1.80 -11.92
CA LEU A 49 1.18 -3.17 -12.31
C LEU A 49 0.83 -4.20 -11.20
N CYS A 50 0.39 -3.73 -10.03
CA CYS A 50 0.03 -4.57 -8.90
C CYS A 50 -1.48 -4.83 -8.86
N GLY A 51 -1.87 -6.08 -8.64
CA GLY A 51 -3.27 -6.50 -8.49
C GLY A 51 -3.39 -8.01 -8.25
N THR A 52 -4.62 -8.51 -8.09
CA THR A 52 -4.90 -9.91 -7.75
C THR A 52 -4.84 -10.87 -8.94
N SER A 53 -4.78 -10.36 -10.17
CA SER A 53 -4.78 -11.17 -11.38
C SER A 53 -3.96 -10.53 -12.50
N PHE A 54 -3.13 -11.35 -13.16
CA PHE A 54 -2.41 -10.97 -14.37
C PHE A 54 -3.31 -10.84 -15.60
N ARG A 55 -4.57 -11.31 -15.52
CA ARG A 55 -5.52 -11.25 -16.66
C ARG A 55 -6.18 -9.88 -16.85
N GLY A 56 -5.82 -8.88 -16.05
CA GLY A 56 -6.42 -7.55 -16.05
C GLY A 56 -7.76 -7.51 -15.29
N GLY A 57 -8.16 -6.32 -14.86
CA GLY A 57 -9.44 -6.07 -14.15
C GLY A 57 -9.29 -5.66 -12.68
N ASP A 58 -8.25 -6.12 -12.00
CA ASP A 58 -8.05 -5.92 -10.56
C ASP A 58 -6.73 -5.20 -10.21
N LEU A 59 -6.17 -4.45 -11.17
CA LEU A 59 -4.97 -3.65 -10.95
C LEU A 59 -5.30 -2.38 -10.18
N LEU A 60 -4.32 -1.85 -9.43
CA LEU A 60 -4.44 -0.55 -8.79
C LEU A 60 -4.59 0.54 -9.87
N ASP A 61 -5.62 1.36 -9.74
CA ASP A 61 -5.85 2.49 -10.64
C ASP A 61 -5.42 3.78 -9.93
N ILE A 62 -4.12 4.05 -10.04
CA ILE A 62 -3.43 5.20 -9.45
C ILE A 62 -2.73 5.95 -10.59
N ASP A 63 -2.96 7.25 -10.68
CA ASP A 63 -2.36 8.11 -11.70
C ASP A 63 -1.79 9.40 -11.10
N THR A 64 -0.87 10.04 -11.82
CA THR A 64 -0.26 11.31 -11.43
C THR A 64 0.11 12.15 -12.64
N ASP A 65 -0.14 13.45 -12.57
CA ASP A 65 0.32 14.42 -13.57
C ASP A 65 1.71 15.00 -13.22
N GLY A 66 2.32 14.51 -12.14
CA GLY A 66 3.57 15.01 -11.58
C GLY A 66 3.38 16.05 -10.47
N GLU A 67 2.20 16.65 -10.31
CA GLU A 67 1.87 17.54 -9.19
C GLU A 67 0.92 16.86 -8.20
N ARG A 68 -0.11 16.16 -8.68
CA ARG A 68 -1.15 15.54 -7.87
C ARG A 68 -1.32 14.07 -8.20
N ILE A 69 -1.75 13.32 -7.19
CA ILE A 69 -1.96 11.89 -7.28
C ILE A 69 -3.46 11.58 -7.16
N TRP A 70 -3.99 10.83 -8.11
CA TRP A 70 -5.37 10.40 -8.15
C TRP A 70 -5.49 8.89 -7.99
N TRP A 71 -6.56 8.48 -7.32
CA TRP A 71 -6.94 7.10 -7.13
C TRP A 71 -8.33 6.91 -7.74
N HIS A 72 -8.43 6.14 -8.81
CA HIS A 72 -9.63 6.09 -9.67
C HIS A 72 -10.49 4.84 -9.49
N ASN A 73 -9.94 3.76 -8.93
CA ASN A 73 -10.73 2.58 -8.55
C ASN A 73 -10.82 2.43 -7.02
N PRO A 74 -11.62 3.27 -6.33
CA PRO A 74 -12.01 3.05 -4.93
C PRO A 74 -13.15 1.99 -4.79
N GLY A 75 -13.49 1.27 -5.86
CA GLY A 75 -14.66 0.38 -5.97
C GLY A 75 -14.71 -0.85 -5.06
N THR A 76 -13.80 -0.99 -4.09
CA THR A 76 -13.89 -1.98 -2.99
C THR A 76 -14.51 -1.40 -1.71
N ALA A 77 -14.99 -0.14 -1.72
CA ALA A 77 -15.68 0.44 -0.56
C ALA A 77 -17.11 -0.13 -0.35
N ASP A 78 -17.79 -0.59 -1.41
CA ASP A 78 -19.13 -1.20 -1.36
C ASP A 78 -19.18 -2.65 -1.88
N ASP A 79 -18.06 -3.18 -2.37
CA ASP A 79 -17.97 -4.61 -2.66
C ASP A 79 -17.55 -5.31 -1.38
N VAL A 80 -18.36 -6.25 -0.89
CA VAL A 80 -18.00 -7.12 0.23
C VAL A 80 -16.63 -7.69 -0.12
N ALA A 81 -15.57 -7.21 0.56
CA ALA A 81 -14.19 -7.56 0.25
C ALA A 81 -14.13 -9.06 -0.04
N GLN A 82 -13.83 -9.41 -1.29
CA GLN A 82 -13.85 -10.79 -1.71
C GLN A 82 -12.97 -11.57 -0.70
N PRO A 83 -13.45 -12.70 -0.15
CA PRO A 83 -12.72 -13.39 0.91
C PRO A 83 -11.28 -13.65 0.47
N LEU A 84 -10.32 -13.17 1.27
CA LEU A 84 -8.90 -13.29 0.96
C LEU A 84 -8.57 -14.76 0.72
N ARG A 85 -8.16 -15.11 -0.51
CA ARG A 85 -7.71 -16.47 -0.83
C ARG A 85 -6.20 -16.53 -0.66
N LEU A 86 -5.77 -16.94 0.53
CA LEU A 86 -4.37 -17.15 0.86
C LEU A 86 -4.01 -18.62 0.69
N ALA A 87 -2.84 -18.88 0.11
CA ALA A 87 -2.20 -20.18 0.23
C ALA A 87 -1.75 -20.44 1.69
N ALA A 88 -1.52 -21.71 2.04
CA ALA A 88 -1.22 -22.09 3.42
C ALA A 88 0.07 -21.47 3.95
N ASP A 89 1.08 -21.33 3.09
CA ASP A 89 2.35 -20.66 3.37
C ASP A 89 2.18 -19.15 3.54
N GLU A 90 1.39 -18.50 2.68
CA GLU A 90 1.06 -17.07 2.81
C GLU A 90 0.30 -16.78 4.12
N ALA A 91 -0.70 -17.59 4.45
CA ALA A 91 -1.46 -17.46 5.68
C ALA A 91 -0.58 -17.66 6.93
N THR A 92 0.34 -18.63 6.88
CA THR A 92 1.29 -18.89 7.97
C THR A 92 2.27 -17.73 8.14
N ALA A 93 2.81 -17.21 7.04
CA ALA A 93 3.73 -16.08 7.05
C ALA A 93 3.06 -14.83 7.64
N LEU A 94 1.83 -14.53 7.22
CA LEU A 94 1.06 -13.39 7.73
C LEU A 94 0.74 -13.55 9.23
N LEU A 95 0.35 -14.74 9.67
CA LEU A 95 0.06 -15.00 11.09
C LEU A 95 1.31 -14.84 11.98
N VAL A 96 2.48 -15.32 11.54
CA VAL A 96 3.73 -15.14 12.28
C VAL A 96 4.13 -13.67 12.34
N ALA A 97 4.02 -12.95 11.22
CA ALA A 97 4.30 -11.52 11.16
C ALA A 97 3.37 -10.71 12.07
N ALA A 98 2.06 -10.99 12.04
CA ALA A 98 1.05 -10.38 12.90
C ALA A 98 1.38 -10.55 14.39
N ARG A 99 1.72 -11.76 14.82
CA ARG A 99 2.15 -12.04 16.20
C ARG A 99 3.43 -11.32 16.59
N ALA A 100 4.39 -11.21 15.66
CA ALA A 100 5.61 -10.45 15.91
C ALA A 100 5.30 -8.96 16.15
N VAL A 101 4.42 -8.37 15.32
CA VAL A 101 4.00 -6.97 15.44
C VAL A 101 3.21 -6.70 16.71
N ALA A 102 2.34 -7.62 17.15
CA ALA A 102 1.56 -7.47 18.38
C ALA A 102 2.42 -7.26 19.64
N ASN A 103 3.66 -7.74 19.62
CA ASN A 103 4.61 -7.63 20.72
C ASN A 103 5.50 -6.37 20.65
N LEU A 104 5.39 -5.54 19.61
CA LEU A 104 6.17 -4.31 19.48
C LEU A 104 5.57 -3.15 20.30
N PRO A 105 6.40 -2.32 20.95
CA PRO A 105 5.94 -1.11 21.61
C PRO A 105 5.45 -0.08 20.58
N GLY A 106 4.36 0.64 20.90
CA GLY A 106 3.81 1.72 20.07
C GLY A 106 2.65 1.33 19.16
N LEU A 107 2.23 0.06 19.15
CA LEU A 107 0.99 -0.36 18.47
C LEU A 107 -0.24 0.25 19.18
N ARG A 108 -1.19 0.81 18.41
CA ARG A 108 -2.44 1.35 18.97
C ARG A 108 -3.23 0.22 19.62
N ASP A 109 -3.94 0.53 20.71
CA ASP A 109 -4.70 -0.50 21.44
C ASP A 109 -5.80 -1.14 20.58
N SER A 110 -6.42 -0.38 19.67
CA SER A 110 -7.38 -0.91 18.67
C SER A 110 -6.75 -1.96 17.77
N ASP A 111 -5.52 -1.71 17.32
CA ASP A 111 -4.81 -2.58 16.39
C ASP A 111 -4.32 -3.84 17.13
N ARG A 112 -3.94 -3.71 18.41
CA ARG A 112 -3.59 -4.85 19.26
C ARG A 112 -4.77 -5.77 19.51
N GLN A 113 -5.99 -5.23 19.61
CA GLN A 113 -7.21 -5.99 19.87
C GLN A 113 -7.74 -6.73 18.62
N ALA A 114 -7.31 -6.29 17.44
CA ALA A 114 -7.63 -6.91 16.15
C ALA A 114 -6.68 -8.06 15.75
N LEU A 115 -5.58 -8.26 16.49
CA LEU A 115 -4.56 -9.30 16.27
C LEU A 115 -4.76 -10.49 17.22
#